data_AF-A0A150IWX7-F1
#
_entry.id   AF-A0A150IWX7-F1
#
_cell.length_a   1.000
_cell.length_b   1.000
_cell.length_c   1.000
_cell.angle_alpha   90.00
_cell.angle_beta   90.00
_cell.angle_gamma   90.00
#
_symmetry.space_group_name_H-M   'P 1'
#
loop_
_entity.id
_entity.type
_entity.pdbx_description
1 polymer ?
#
loop_
_entity_poly.entity_id
_entity_poly.type
_entity_poly.pdbx_seq_one_letter_code
_entity_poly.pdbx_strand_id
1 'polypeptide(L)'
;MFRKKWKPNKSQRREFAEKMKDPEFAKAYYERREKRAEKRRSTSSFDYESAGGEYIPTKTQYEYALKLLSAKPSKEEVEACNYVIHGYNYQEKIHHDYIHIVNEYIRLCNSKERENGISF
;
A
#
# COMPACT_ATOMS: atom_id res chain seq x y z
N MET A 1 -21.54 19.75 -16.14
CA MET A 1 -20.42 20.64 -16.55
C MET A 1 -19.13 20.10 -15.93
N PHE A 2 -18.25 19.44 -16.68
CA PHE A 2 -17.01 18.89 -16.13
C PHE A 2 -15.98 20.02 -15.93
N ARG A 3 -15.68 20.38 -14.68
CA ARG A 3 -14.56 21.27 -14.35
C ARG A 3 -13.27 20.60 -14.81
N LYS A 4 -12.62 21.15 -15.84
CA LYS A 4 -11.33 20.65 -16.31
C LYS A 4 -10.33 20.69 -15.15
N LYS A 5 -9.72 19.55 -14.82
CA LYS A 5 -8.64 19.47 -13.83
C LYS A 5 -7.51 20.39 -14.29
N TRP A 6 -7.10 21.31 -13.41
CA TRP A 6 -5.99 22.22 -13.71
C TRP A 6 -4.71 21.43 -14.00
N LYS A 7 -3.95 21.86 -15.02
CA LYS A 7 -2.65 21.31 -15.38
C LYS A 7 -1.70 22.46 -15.72
N PRO A 8 -0.45 22.45 -15.23
CA PRO A 8 0.51 23.50 -15.56
C PRO A 8 0.96 23.40 -17.02
N ASN A 9 1.16 24.54 -17.67
CA ASN A 9 1.71 24.63 -19.02
C ASN A 9 3.23 24.36 -19.03
N LYS A 10 3.87 24.42 -20.21
CA LYS A 10 5.30 24.12 -20.35
C LYS A 10 6.21 25.14 -19.65
N SER A 11 5.92 26.45 -19.71
CA SER A 11 6.78 27.45 -19.04
C SER A 11 6.64 27.39 -17.53
N GLN A 12 5.43 27.19 -17.01
CA GLN A 12 5.16 27.04 -15.57
C GLN A 12 5.95 25.88 -14.96
N ARG A 13 6.08 24.76 -15.69
CA ARG A 13 6.91 23.63 -15.26
C ARG A 13 8.40 23.97 -15.24
N ARG A 14 8.88 24.72 -16.23
CA ARG A 14 10.28 25.14 -16.33
C ARG A 14 10.65 26.15 -15.24
N GLU A 15 9.82 27.17 -15.03
CA GLU A 15 9.99 28.18 -13.98
C GLU A 15 9.99 27.54 -12.58
N PHE A 16 9.12 26.56 -12.36
CA PHE A 16 9.11 25.79 -11.12
C PHE A 16 10.38 24.95 -10.93
N ALA A 17 10.85 24.28 -11.98
CA ALA A 17 12.09 23.52 -11.95
C ALA A 17 13.31 24.42 -11.66
N GLU A 18 13.33 25.63 -12.21
CA GLU A 18 14.40 26.60 -11.96
C GLU A 18 14.38 27.11 -10.52
N LYS A 19 13.19 27.42 -9.97
CA LYS A 19 13.02 27.80 -8.56
C LYS A 19 13.39 26.68 -7.60
N MET A 20 13.20 25.42 -7.99
CA MET A 20 13.59 24.27 -7.18
C MET A 20 15.10 24.07 -7.03
N LYS A 21 15.92 24.76 -7.83
CA LYS A 21 17.37 24.77 -7.67
C LYS A 21 17.82 25.62 -6.48
N ASP A 22 16.98 26.56 -6.04
CA ASP A 22 17.21 27.34 -4.83
C ASP A 22 16.88 26.49 -3.58
N PRO A 23 17.86 26.20 -2.71
CA PRO A 23 17.67 25.35 -1.53
C PRO A 23 16.63 25.91 -0.54
N GLU A 24 16.53 27.24 -0.40
CA GLU A 24 15.56 27.88 0.50
C GLU A 24 14.12 27.69 -0.02
N PHE A 25 13.92 27.91 -1.31
CA PHE A 25 12.63 27.69 -1.96
C PHE A 25 12.21 26.21 -1.90
N ALA A 26 13.14 25.29 -2.14
CA ALA A 26 12.89 23.85 -2.10
C ALA A 26 12.47 23.38 -0.71
N LYS A 27 13.22 23.79 0.33
CA LYS A 27 12.91 23.46 1.73
C LYS A 27 11.52 23.96 2.13
N ALA A 28 11.24 25.24 1.89
CA ALA A 28 9.93 25.82 2.20
C ALA A 28 8.78 25.14 1.41
N TYR A 29 9.04 24.68 0.18
CA TYR A 29 8.05 23.91 -0.58
C TYR A 29 7.77 22.54 0.04
N TYR A 30 8.80 21.81 0.44
CA TYR A 30 8.64 20.50 1.07
C TYR A 30 7.93 20.59 2.43
N GLU A 31 8.29 21.56 3.27
CA GLU A 31 7.61 21.81 4.54
C GLU A 31 6.11 22.11 4.33
N ARG A 32 5.76 22.93 3.33
CA ARG A 32 4.34 23.19 2.99
C ARG A 32 3.63 21.93 2.51
N ARG A 33 4.33 21.06 1.76
CA ARG A 33 3.78 19.81 1.25
C ARG A 33 3.50 18.84 2.41
N GLU A 34 4.41 18.75 3.37
CA GLU A 34 4.29 17.94 4.59
C GLU A 34 3.15 18.45 5.48
N LYS A 35 3.11 19.74 5.79
CA LYS A 35 2.00 20.35 6.55
C LYS A 35 0.64 20.10 5.90
N ARG A 36 0.55 20.13 4.56
CA ARG A 36 -0.68 19.78 3.84
C ARG A 36 -1.01 18.29 3.89
N ALA A 37 -0.01 17.42 3.98
CA ALA A 37 -0.22 15.98 4.14
C ALA A 37 -0.68 15.69 5.58
N GLU A 38 -0.05 16.29 6.58
CA GLU A 38 -0.40 16.20 7.99
C GLU A 38 -1.79 16.75 8.27
N LYS A 39 -2.14 17.92 7.70
CA LYS A 39 -3.51 18.44 7.77
C LYS A 39 -4.51 17.46 7.15
N ARG A 40 -4.18 16.86 6.01
CA ARG A 40 -5.04 15.85 5.37
C ARG A 40 -5.19 14.60 6.24
N ARG A 41 -4.11 14.12 6.87
CA ARG A 41 -4.14 12.99 7.82
C ARG A 41 -4.99 13.32 9.04
N SER A 42 -4.79 14.47 9.68
CA SER A 42 -5.52 14.90 10.88
C SER A 42 -7.00 15.20 10.63
N THR A 43 -7.39 15.69 9.45
CA THR A 43 -8.80 15.90 9.09
C THR A 43 -9.46 14.67 8.45
N SER A 44 -8.68 13.62 8.20
CA SER A 44 -9.22 12.37 7.67
C SER A 44 -9.96 11.68 8.80
N SER A 45 -11.28 11.45 8.65
CA SER A 45 -12.04 10.54 9.52
C SER A 45 -11.62 9.06 9.36
N PHE A 46 -10.61 8.79 8.54
CA PHE A 46 -9.97 7.49 8.45
C PHE A 46 -9.10 7.30 9.69
N ASP A 47 -9.70 6.70 10.71
CA ASP A 47 -9.03 6.24 11.91
C ASP A 47 -8.11 5.08 11.52
N TYR A 48 -6.80 5.34 11.48
CA TYR A 48 -5.78 4.35 11.10
C TYR A 48 -5.59 3.28 12.18
N GLU A 49 -5.93 3.57 13.44
CA GLU A 49 -5.89 2.61 14.55
C GLU A 49 -7.09 1.65 14.47
N SER A 50 -8.27 2.16 14.07
CA SER A 50 -9.45 1.33 13.82
C SER A 50 -9.59 0.83 12.38
N ALA A 51 -8.67 1.21 11.48
CA ALA A 51 -8.64 0.71 10.10
C ALA A 51 -8.29 -0.79 10.03
N GLY A 52 -7.91 -1.38 11.16
CA GLY A 52 -7.73 -2.81 11.35
C GLY A 52 -8.96 -3.52 11.87
N GLY A 53 -9.82 -3.94 10.95
CA GLY A 53 -10.87 -4.90 11.25
C GLY A 53 -10.31 -6.31 11.38
N GLU A 54 -11.08 -7.19 12.01
CA GLU A 54 -10.87 -8.62 11.87
C GLU A 54 -11.66 -9.12 10.66
N TYR A 55 -10.99 -9.83 9.75
CA TYR A 55 -11.62 -10.35 8.53
C TYR A 55 -11.43 -11.85 8.44
N ILE A 56 -12.40 -12.53 7.82
CA ILE A 56 -12.25 -13.93 7.43
C ILE A 56 -11.37 -13.94 6.17
N PRO A 57 -10.23 -14.65 6.17
CA PRO A 57 -9.37 -14.73 5.00
C PRO A 57 -10.09 -15.35 3.80
N THR A 58 -9.70 -14.93 2.60
CA THR A 58 -10.23 -15.47 1.34
C THR A 58 -9.47 -16.73 0.92
N LYS A 59 -10.08 -17.53 0.04
CA LYS A 59 -9.43 -18.71 -0.55
C LYS A 59 -8.09 -18.38 -1.23
N THR A 60 -8.01 -17.25 -1.94
CA THR A 60 -6.76 -16.81 -2.56
C THR A 60 -5.68 -16.53 -1.51
N GLN A 61 -6.03 -15.87 -0.39
CA GLN A 61 -5.08 -15.62 0.69
C GLN A 61 -4.61 -16.92 1.34
N TYR A 62 -5.50 -17.90 1.54
CA TYR A 62 -5.14 -19.23 2.02
C TYR A 62 -4.14 -19.95 1.08
N GLU A 63 -4.43 -19.99 -0.22
CA GLU A 63 -3.56 -20.67 -1.20
C GLU A 63 -2.17 -20.02 -1.28
N TYR A 64 -2.10 -18.69 -1.24
CA TYR A 64 -0.83 -17.98 -1.25
C TYR A 64 -0.09 -18.04 0.09
N ALA A 65 -0.78 -18.15 1.22
CA ALA A 65 -0.14 -18.41 2.51
C ALA A 65 0.55 -19.79 2.52
N LEU A 66 -0.07 -20.83 1.95
CA LEU A 66 0.56 -22.13 1.78
C LEU A 66 1.79 -22.06 0.86
N LYS A 67 1.69 -21.33 -0.26
CA LYS A 67 2.83 -21.11 -1.16
C LYS A 67 3.97 -20.36 -0.45
N LEU A 68 3.67 -19.31 0.31
CA LEU A 68 4.66 -18.55 1.06
C LEU A 68 5.35 -19.41 2.11
N LEU A 69 4.62 -20.26 2.84
CA LEU A 69 5.21 -21.22 3.79
C LEU A 69 6.22 -22.17 3.13
N SER A 70 5.97 -22.58 1.89
CA SER A 70 6.91 -23.43 1.15
C SER A 70 8.17 -22.70 0.65
N ALA A 71 8.16 -21.36 0.62
CA ALA A 71 9.17 -20.51 -0.03
C ALA A 71 10.25 -19.95 0.91
N LYS A 72 10.47 -20.56 2.09
CA LYS A 72 11.37 -20.09 3.15
C LYS A 72 11.03 -18.67 3.67
N PRO A 73 9.86 -18.49 4.29
CA PRO A 73 9.44 -17.21 4.86
C PRO A 73 10.27 -16.81 6.10
N SER A 74 10.25 -15.52 6.40
CA SER A 74 10.72 -14.96 7.68
C SER A 74 9.82 -15.38 8.85
N LYS A 75 10.28 -15.18 10.08
CA LYS A 75 9.53 -15.57 11.29
C LYS A 75 8.15 -14.89 11.37
N GLU A 76 8.09 -13.61 11.00
CA GLU A 76 6.84 -12.82 10.99
C GLU A 76 5.88 -13.29 9.89
N GLU A 77 6.40 -13.66 8.72
CA GLU A 77 5.60 -14.22 7.62
C GLU A 77 5.06 -15.61 7.95
N VAL A 78 5.82 -16.46 8.67
CA VAL A 78 5.32 -17.76 9.16
C VAL A 78 4.12 -17.56 10.07
N GLU A 79 4.24 -16.64 11.03
CA GLU A 79 3.16 -16.34 11.97
C GLU A 79 1.91 -15.83 11.23
N ALA A 80 2.08 -14.88 10.31
CA ALA A 80 0.99 -14.37 9.49
C ALA A 80 0.32 -15.47 8.65
N CYS A 81 1.10 -16.35 8.02
CA CYS A 81 0.57 -17.46 7.24
C CYS A 81 -0.24 -18.43 8.11
N ASN A 82 0.24 -18.74 9.32
CA ASN A 82 -0.45 -19.63 10.24
C ASN A 82 -1.80 -19.03 10.69
N TYR A 83 -1.85 -17.74 11.03
CA TYR A 83 -3.10 -17.07 11.35
C TYR A 83 -4.07 -17.03 10.16
N VAL A 84 -3.58 -16.74 8.95
CA VAL A 84 -4.40 -16.76 7.72
C VAL A 84 -4.97 -18.15 7.44
N ILE A 85 -4.16 -19.21 7.59
CA ILE A 85 -4.59 -20.59 7.42
C ILE A 85 -5.63 -20.98 8.47
N HIS A 86 -5.39 -20.60 9.73
CA HIS A 86 -6.31 -20.84 10.83
C HIS A 86 -7.66 -20.15 10.58
N GLY A 87 -7.63 -18.84 10.31
CA GLY A 87 -8.82 -18.03 10.04
C GLY A 87 -9.64 -18.57 8.88
N TYR A 88 -9.00 -19.05 7.81
CA TYR A 88 -9.71 -19.67 6.69
C TYR A 88 -10.33 -21.03 7.05
N ASN A 89 -9.59 -21.90 7.72
CA ASN A 89 -10.07 -23.25 8.04
C ASN A 89 -11.22 -23.25 9.05
N TYR A 90 -11.12 -22.41 10.09
CA TYR A 90 -12.11 -22.32 11.16
C TYR A 90 -13.16 -21.24 10.91
N GLN A 91 -13.08 -20.53 9.77
CA GLN A 91 -13.95 -19.40 9.43
C GLN A 91 -13.96 -18.32 10.52
N GLU A 92 -12.80 -18.11 11.14
CA GLU A 92 -12.59 -17.12 12.18
C GLU A 92 -12.06 -15.82 11.59
N LYS A 93 -12.44 -14.72 12.24
CA LYS A 93 -11.91 -13.41 11.88
C LYS A 93 -10.51 -13.27 12.48
N ILE A 94 -9.57 -12.79 11.68
CA ILE A 94 -8.20 -12.52 12.12
C ILE A 94 -7.84 -11.07 11.86
N HIS A 95 -6.84 -10.59 12.60
CA HIS A 95 -6.34 -9.23 12.43
C HIS A 95 -5.88 -9.00 10.97
N HIS A 96 -6.34 -7.89 10.38
CA HIS A 96 -6.04 -7.57 8.99
C HIS A 96 -4.54 -7.43 8.67
N ASP A 97 -3.68 -7.19 9.66
CA ASP A 97 -2.23 -7.08 9.43
C ASP A 97 -1.64 -8.39 8.88
N TYR A 98 -2.09 -9.52 9.43
CA TYR A 98 -1.67 -10.83 8.93
C TYR A 98 -2.13 -11.05 7.48
N ILE A 99 -3.32 -10.55 7.16
CA ILE A 99 -3.86 -10.56 5.81
C ILE A 99 -3.05 -9.62 4.88
N HIS A 100 -2.57 -8.49 5.38
CA HIS A 100 -1.73 -7.56 4.62
C HIS A 100 -0.39 -8.17 4.22
N ILE A 101 0.26 -8.91 5.11
CA ILE A 101 1.52 -9.60 4.83
C ILE A 101 1.33 -10.58 3.65
N VAL A 102 0.28 -11.40 3.69
CA VAL A 102 -0.02 -12.34 2.59
C VAL A 102 -0.43 -11.62 1.31
N ASN A 103 -1.20 -10.52 1.41
CA ASN A 103 -1.59 -9.72 0.26
C ASN A 103 -0.39 -9.04 -0.43
N GLU A 104 0.61 -8.62 0.33
CA GLU A 104 1.84 -8.07 -0.21
C GLU A 104 2.60 -9.14 -1.01
N TYR A 105 2.69 -10.36 -0.49
CA TYR A 105 3.26 -11.50 -1.22
C TYR A 105 2.51 -11.78 -2.53
N ILE A 106 1.17 -11.78 -2.51
CA ILE A 106 0.34 -11.92 -3.73
C ILE A 106 0.70 -10.85 -4.77
N ARG A 107 0.86 -9.59 -4.35
CA ARG A 107 1.24 -8.49 -5.26
C ARG A 107 2.62 -8.70 -5.86
N LEU A 108 3.59 -9.20 -5.09
CA LEU A 108 4.93 -9.51 -5.58
C LEU A 108 4.90 -10.65 -6.60
N CYS A 109 4.14 -11.72 -6.34
CA CYS A 109 3.94 -12.81 -7.31
C CYS A 109 3.32 -12.30 -8.61
N ASN A 110 2.23 -11.54 -8.53
CA ASN A 110 1.54 -11.02 -9.72
C ASN A 110 2.39 -9.98 -10.49
N SER A 111 3.35 -9.34 -9.83
CA SER A 111 4.31 -8.45 -10.49
C SER A 111 5.36 -9.25 -11.24
N LYS A 112 5.91 -10.30 -10.61
CA LYS A 112 6.86 -11.23 -11.26
C LYS A 112 6.24 -11.98 -12.44
N GLU A 113 4.99 -12.41 -12.34
CA GLU A 113 4.27 -13.08 -13.44
C GLU A 113 4.04 -12.15 -14.63
N ARG A 114 3.74 -10.87 -14.36
CA ARG A 114 3.65 -9.82 -15.39
C ARG A 114 5.00 -9.51 -16.04
N GLU A 115 6.08 -9.48 -15.26
CA GLU A 115 7.44 -9.31 -15.78
C GLU A 115 7.90 -10.52 -16.62
N ASN A 116 7.46 -11.73 -16.25
CA ASN A 116 7.74 -12.97 -16.97
C ASN A 116 6.80 -13.24 -18.17
N GLY A 117 5.89 -12.32 -18.49
CA GLY A 117 5.04 -12.41 -19.67
C GLY A 117 3.95 -13.49 -19.63
N ILE A 118 3.65 -14.06 -18.46
CA ILE A 118 2.57 -15.04 -18.31
C ILE A 118 1.29 -14.26 -18.00
N SER A 119 0.63 -13.79 -19.06
CA SER A 119 -0.75 -13.30 -19.03
C SER A 119 -1.68 -14.49 -19.27
N PHE A 120 -2.57 -14.78 -18.34
CA PHE A 120 -3.84 -15.45 -18.67
C PHE A 120 -4.83 -14.42 -19.22
#